data_AF-A0A2J6T5Z3-F1
#
_entry.id   AF-A0A2J6T5Z3-F1
#
_cell.length_a   1.000
_cell.length_b   1.000
_cell.length_c   1.000
_cell.angle_alpha   90.00
_cell.angle_beta   90.00
_cell.angle_gamma   90.00
#
_symmetry.space_group_name_H-M   'P 1'
#
loop_
_entity.id
_entity.type
_entity.pdbx_description
1 polymer ?
#
loop_
_entity_poly.entity_id
_entity_poly.type
_entity_poly.pdbx_seq_one_letter_code
_entity_poly.pdbx_strand_id
1 'polypeptide(L)'
;MVAAVTKGFGRHNYYLTAKDKVNIFRCLFLILWVAIVFQLGAAFGSNICQFIRCRPLHAMWDVVPHARCWDPIESWIYGYKLTGISIGSDLTFAIMPMFFVWKLNRPLLERILITVLMALGLFATGAAVLKLYYLRAYNLTINDSLRIMVVLFIWCRIEEFVLIASACAPFLKSPVE
;
A
#
# COMPACT_ATOMS: atom_id res chain seq x y z
N MET A 1 -21.55 31.35 -10.44
CA MET A 1 -21.07 31.69 -9.08
C MET A 1 -19.64 31.17 -8.93
N VAL A 2 -18.68 32.08 -8.79
CA VAL A 2 -17.24 31.78 -8.77
C VAL A 2 -16.79 31.64 -7.31
N ALA A 3 -16.39 30.44 -6.90
CA ALA A 3 -15.82 30.20 -5.58
C ALA A 3 -14.31 30.52 -5.61
N ALA A 4 -13.92 31.62 -4.96
CA ALA A 4 -12.53 31.99 -4.78
C ALA A 4 -11.87 31.05 -3.75
N VAL A 5 -10.78 30.39 -4.14
CA VAL A 5 -9.93 29.61 -3.24
C VAL A 5 -8.76 30.50 -2.82
N THR A 6 -8.89 31.19 -1.70
CA THR A 6 -7.83 32.01 -1.13
C THR A 6 -6.82 31.12 -0.44
N LYS A 7 -5.67 30.85 -1.07
CA LYS A 7 -4.49 30.31 -0.40
C LYS A 7 -3.63 31.49 0.08
N GLY A 8 -3.51 31.63 1.39
CA GLY A 8 -2.60 32.57 2.03
C GLY A 8 -1.15 32.12 1.90
N PHE A 9 -0.53 32.32 0.73
CA PHE A 9 0.91 32.49 0.58
C PHE A 9 1.22 32.95 -0.85
N GLY A 10 1.56 34.23 -1.03
CA GLY A 10 2.08 34.77 -2.29
C GLY A 10 1.03 34.93 -3.41
N ARG A 11 0.68 36.18 -3.69
CA ARG A 11 -0.20 36.67 -4.77
C ARG A 11 -0.08 35.89 -6.09
N HIS A 12 -0.96 34.91 -6.32
CA HIS A 12 -1.40 34.49 -7.66
C HIS A 12 -2.82 33.93 -7.57
N ASN A 13 -3.80 34.73 -7.98
CA ASN A 13 -5.20 34.33 -8.08
C ASN A 13 -5.36 33.37 -9.27
N TYR A 14 -5.33 32.06 -9.02
CA TYR A 14 -5.68 31.07 -10.04
C TYR A 14 -7.20 30.98 -10.18
N TYR A 15 -7.74 31.55 -11.25
CA TYR A 15 -9.13 31.38 -11.67
C TYR A 15 -9.29 29.97 -12.26
N LEU A 16 -9.82 29.02 -11.47
CA LEU A 16 -10.12 27.67 -11.94
C LEU A 16 -11.29 27.70 -12.91
N THR A 17 -11.00 27.71 -14.21
CA THR A 17 -11.99 27.58 -15.28
C THR A 17 -12.56 26.15 -15.29
N ALA A 18 -13.82 25.98 -15.70
CA ALA A 18 -14.47 24.66 -15.77
C ALA A 18 -13.66 23.61 -16.57
N LYS A 19 -12.90 24.06 -17.58
CA LYS A 19 -11.99 23.25 -18.39
C LYS A 19 -10.79 22.70 -17.60
N ASP A 20 -10.26 23.46 -16.65
CA ASP A 20 -9.15 23.01 -15.78
C ASP A 20 -9.60 21.96 -14.78
N LYS A 21 -10.84 22.05 -14.26
CA LYS A 21 -11.40 21.02 -13.38
C LYS A 21 -11.50 19.66 -14.09
N VAL A 22 -11.95 19.66 -15.35
CA VAL A 22 -12.09 18.44 -16.16
C VAL A 22 -10.72 17.81 -16.45
N ASN A 23 -9.71 18.62 -16.80
CA ASN A 23 -8.36 18.13 -17.03
C ASN A 23 -7.69 17.58 -15.77
N ILE A 24 -7.91 18.22 -14.61
CA ILE A 24 -7.44 17.74 -13.30
C ILE A 24 -8.08 16.39 -12.95
N PHE A 25 -9.39 16.24 -13.15
CA PHE A 25 -10.09 14.98 -12.88
C PHE A 25 -9.57 13.86 -13.79
N ARG A 26 -9.35 14.15 -15.08
CA ARG A 26 -8.74 13.19 -16.02
C ARG A 26 -7.32 12.78 -15.63
N CYS A 27 -6.46 13.72 -15.25
CA CYS A 27 -5.12 13.38 -14.75
C CYS A 27 -5.19 12.53 -13.47
N LEU A 28 -6.09 12.83 -12.54
CA LEU A 28 -6.27 12.05 -11.32
C LEU A 28 -6.69 10.61 -11.65
N PHE A 29 -7.72 10.43 -12.48
CA PHE A 29 -8.15 9.10 -12.90
C PHE A 29 -7.05 8.35 -13.64
N LEU A 30 -6.28 9.02 -14.51
CA LEU A 30 -5.13 8.40 -15.18
C LEU A 30 -4.06 7.95 -14.20
N ILE A 31 -3.68 8.79 -13.24
CA ILE A 31 -2.65 8.44 -12.23
C ILE A 31 -3.15 7.28 -11.36
N LEU A 32 -4.43 7.30 -10.93
CA LEU A 32 -5.03 6.21 -10.17
C LEU A 32 -5.03 4.90 -10.97
N TRP A 33 -5.44 4.93 -12.24
CA TRP A 33 -5.43 3.76 -13.11
C TRP A 33 -4.01 3.21 -13.31
N VAL A 34 -3.02 4.08 -13.55
CA VAL A 34 -1.62 3.67 -13.67
C VAL A 34 -1.12 3.02 -12.38
N ALA A 35 -1.44 3.60 -11.22
CA ALA A 35 -1.03 3.06 -9.93
C ALA A 35 -1.69 1.71 -9.62
N ILE A 36 -2.97 1.53 -9.96
CA ILE A 36 -3.68 0.25 -9.81
C ILE A 36 -3.07 -0.81 -10.72
N VAL A 37 -2.85 -0.51 -12.00
CA VAL A 37 -2.24 -1.45 -12.95
C VAL A 37 -0.83 -1.83 -12.52
N PHE A 38 -0.05 -0.86 -12.04
CA PHE A 38 1.29 -1.10 -11.50
C PHE A 38 1.25 -2.03 -10.28
N GLN A 39 0.37 -1.77 -9.31
CA GLN A 39 0.26 -2.57 -8.09
C GLN A 39 -0.21 -3.99 -8.40
N LEU A 40 -1.19 -4.15 -9.29
CA LEU A 40 -1.65 -5.45 -9.74
C LEU A 40 -0.51 -6.20 -10.44
N GLY A 41 0.21 -5.54 -11.36
CA GLY A 41 1.37 -6.14 -12.02
C GLY A 41 2.44 -6.63 -11.03
N ALA A 42 2.77 -5.82 -10.02
CA ALA A 42 3.71 -6.19 -8.96
C ALA A 42 3.20 -7.36 -8.10
N ALA A 43 1.91 -7.38 -7.76
CA ALA A 43 1.29 -8.46 -6.99
C ALA A 43 1.25 -9.78 -7.78
N PHE A 44 0.83 -9.77 -9.04
CA PHE A 44 0.83 -10.95 -9.90
C PHE A 44 2.26 -11.44 -10.15
N GLY A 45 3.19 -10.53 -10.45
CA GLY A 45 4.59 -10.88 -10.66
C GLY A 45 5.22 -11.54 -9.44
N SER A 46 4.99 -10.99 -8.25
CA SER A 46 5.52 -11.59 -7.01
C SER A 46 4.93 -12.97 -6.73
N ASN A 47 3.62 -13.17 -6.93
CA ASN A 47 2.95 -14.46 -6.81
C ASN A 47 3.53 -15.50 -7.77
N ILE A 48 3.63 -15.16 -9.06
CA ILE A 48 4.20 -16.04 -10.09
C ILE A 48 5.64 -16.42 -9.73
N CYS A 49 6.45 -15.44 -9.31
CA CYS A 49 7.80 -15.72 -8.84
C CYS A 49 7.80 -16.67 -7.64
N GLN A 50 6.88 -16.57 -6.68
CA GLN A 50 6.76 -17.54 -5.56
C GLN A 50 6.56 -18.97 -6.06
N PHE A 51 5.70 -19.18 -7.04
CA PHE A 51 5.44 -20.50 -7.61
C PHE A 51 6.63 -21.08 -8.37
N ILE A 52 7.51 -20.23 -8.92
CA ILE A 52 8.67 -20.67 -9.70
C ILE A 52 9.92 -20.86 -8.82
N ARG A 53 9.93 -20.38 -7.56
CA ARG A 53 11.09 -20.46 -6.65
C ARG A 53 11.63 -21.89 -6.45
N CYS A 54 10.78 -22.91 -6.57
CA CYS A 54 11.19 -24.31 -6.50
C CYS A 54 10.64 -25.10 -7.70
N ARG A 55 11.52 -25.87 -8.34
CA ARG A 55 11.16 -26.87 -9.34
C ARG A 55 11.55 -28.25 -8.79
N PRO A 56 10.61 -29.19 -8.58
CA PRO A 56 9.14 -29.10 -8.75
C PRO A 56 8.45 -28.31 -7.62
N LEU A 57 7.24 -27.78 -7.89
CA LEU A 57 6.44 -27.04 -6.89
C LEU A 57 6.12 -27.88 -5.64
N HIS A 58 5.96 -29.20 -5.81
CA HIS A 58 5.77 -30.15 -4.70
C HIS A 58 6.90 -30.15 -3.67
N ALA A 59 8.11 -29.71 -4.03
CA ALA A 59 9.23 -29.59 -3.10
C ALA A 59 9.07 -28.46 -2.08
N MET A 60 8.03 -27.62 -2.20
CA MET A 60 7.69 -26.60 -1.21
C MET A 60 7.10 -27.20 0.08
N TRP A 61 6.45 -28.36 0.00
CA TRP A 61 5.78 -29.01 1.13
C TRP A 61 6.21 -30.45 1.38
N ASP A 62 6.92 -31.07 0.44
CA ASP A 62 7.40 -32.45 0.56
C ASP A 62 8.92 -32.52 0.30
N VAL A 63 9.60 -33.42 1.00
CA VAL A 63 11.07 -33.58 0.88
C VAL A 63 11.40 -34.42 -0.35
N VAL A 64 11.54 -33.76 -1.49
CA VAL A 64 11.84 -34.41 -2.78
C VAL A 64 13.36 -34.43 -3.03
N PRO A 65 13.98 -35.61 -3.23
CA PRO A 65 15.37 -35.68 -3.66
C PRO A 65 15.55 -35.03 -5.05
N HIS A 66 16.58 -34.20 -5.22
CA HIS A 66 16.90 -33.43 -6.44
C HIS A 66 15.98 -32.24 -6.79
N ALA A 67 15.25 -31.68 -5.83
CA ALA A 67 14.57 -30.41 -6.04
C ALA A 67 15.57 -29.27 -6.28
N ARG A 68 15.36 -28.49 -7.34
CA ARG A 68 16.15 -27.30 -7.65
C ARG A 68 15.36 -26.08 -7.20
N CYS A 69 15.64 -25.64 -5.98
CA CYS A 69 15.14 -24.38 -5.44
C CYS A 69 16.16 -23.26 -5.68
N TRP A 70 15.69 -22.01 -5.72
CA TRP A 70 16.57 -20.85 -5.69
C TRP A 70 17.45 -20.88 -4.45
N ASP A 71 18.71 -20.47 -4.64
CA ASP A 71 19.66 -20.32 -3.56
C ASP A 71 19.08 -19.37 -2.49
N PRO A 72 19.29 -19.64 -1.20
CA PRO A 72 18.83 -18.75 -0.13
C PRO A 72 19.27 -17.30 -0.36
N ILE A 73 20.48 -17.06 -0.89
CA ILE A 73 21.00 -15.71 -1.12
C ILE A 73 20.16 -14.92 -2.15
N GLU A 74 19.78 -15.58 -3.26
CA GLU A 74 18.98 -14.97 -4.34
C GLU A 74 17.56 -14.66 -3.85
N SER A 75 17.02 -15.53 -3.01
CA SER A 75 15.70 -15.34 -2.38
C SER A 75 15.69 -14.13 -1.44
N TRP A 76 16.78 -13.87 -0.72
CA TRP A 76 16.93 -12.69 0.14
C TRP A 76 17.01 -11.40 -0.66
N ILE A 77 17.84 -11.37 -1.71
CA ILE A 77 17.99 -10.20 -2.58
C ILE A 77 16.65 -9.85 -3.24
N TYR A 78 15.93 -10.85 -3.74
CA TYR A 78 14.62 -10.67 -4.34
C TYR A 78 13.59 -10.16 -3.32
N GLY A 79 13.57 -10.72 -2.12
CA GLY A 79 12.70 -10.27 -1.02
C GLY A 79 12.97 -8.81 -0.63
N TYR A 80 14.23 -8.41 -0.48
CA TYR A 80 14.59 -7.03 -0.14
C TYR A 80 14.14 -6.03 -1.21
N LYS A 81 14.35 -6.37 -2.49
CA LYS A 81 13.91 -5.54 -3.62
C LYS A 81 12.40 -5.36 -3.63
N LEU A 82 11.63 -6.45 -3.47
CA LEU A 82 10.17 -6.38 -3.44
C LEU A 82 9.66 -5.55 -2.26
N THR A 83 10.20 -5.75 -1.06
CA THR A 83 9.81 -4.96 0.12
C THR A 83 10.11 -3.48 -0.09
N GLY A 84 11.27 -3.13 -0.66
CA GLY A 84 11.61 -1.75 -0.98
C GLY A 84 10.64 -1.11 -1.97
N ILE A 85 10.27 -1.84 -3.03
CA ILE A 85 9.27 -1.39 -4.02
C ILE A 85 7.91 -1.19 -3.34
N SER A 86 7.49 -2.13 -2.49
CA SER A 86 6.20 -2.07 -1.79
C SER A 86 6.11 -0.83 -0.90
N ILE A 87 7.11 -0.60 -0.04
CA ILE A 87 7.16 0.59 0.84
C ILE A 87 7.16 1.88 0.01
N GLY A 88 7.89 1.90 -1.11
CA GLY A 88 7.91 3.03 -2.03
C GLY A 88 6.53 3.30 -2.64
N SER A 89 5.80 2.26 -3.05
CA SER A 89 4.43 2.39 -3.53
C SER A 89 3.47 2.89 -2.45
N ASP A 90 3.53 2.34 -1.23
CA ASP A 90 2.70 2.78 -0.10
C ASP A 90 2.90 4.28 0.20
N LEU A 91 4.15 4.75 0.21
CA LEU A 91 4.46 6.16 0.42
C LEU A 91 3.89 7.04 -0.72
N THR A 92 4.01 6.58 -1.95
CA THR A 92 3.47 7.29 -3.13
C THR A 92 1.94 7.42 -3.04
N PHE A 93 1.25 6.34 -2.65
CA PHE A 93 -0.20 6.33 -2.44
C PHE A 93 -0.63 7.23 -1.28
N ALA A 94 0.17 7.38 -0.23
CA ALA A 94 -0.14 8.29 0.88
C ALA A 94 0.07 9.77 0.51
N ILE A 95 1.08 10.09 -0.30
CA ILE A 95 1.38 11.46 -0.73
C ILE A 95 0.33 11.97 -1.74
N MET A 96 -0.16 11.10 -2.62
CA MET A 96 -1.13 11.45 -3.66
C MET A 96 -2.41 12.15 -3.14
N PRO A 97 -3.17 11.61 -2.17
CA PRO A 97 -4.34 12.27 -1.60
C PRO A 97 -3.96 13.50 -0.78
N MET A 98 -2.78 13.53 -0.16
CA MET A 98 -2.32 14.70 0.60
C MET A 98 -2.11 15.92 -0.30
N PHE A 99 -1.47 15.72 -1.46
CA PHE A 99 -1.28 16.77 -2.46
C PHE A 99 -2.62 17.26 -3.03
N PHE A 100 -3.58 16.34 -3.20
CA PHE A 100 -4.92 16.67 -3.66
C PHE A 100 -5.71 17.49 -2.64
N VAL A 101 -5.74 17.06 -1.37
CA VAL A 101 -6.42 17.76 -0.27
C VAL A 101 -5.85 19.15 -0.07
N TRP A 102 -4.54 19.34 -0.27
CA TRP A 102 -3.94 20.68 -0.21
C TRP A 102 -4.40 21.60 -1.34
N LYS A 103 -4.76 21.08 -2.51
CA LYS A 103 -5.21 21.90 -3.65
C LYS A 103 -6.70 22.28 -3.56
N LEU A 104 -7.49 21.50 -2.82
CA LEU A 104 -8.94 21.70 -2.70
C LEU A 104 -9.29 22.32 -1.33
N ASN A 105 -9.91 23.51 -1.31
CA ASN A 105 -10.41 24.15 -0.09
C ASN A 105 -11.58 23.34 0.51
N ARG A 106 -11.26 22.25 1.21
CA ARG A 106 -12.19 21.45 2.01
C ARG A 106 -12.20 21.92 3.46
N PRO A 107 -13.31 21.73 4.20
CA PRO A 107 -13.39 22.08 5.61
C PRO A 107 -12.29 21.38 6.41
N LEU A 108 -11.75 22.06 7.43
CA LEU A 108 -10.59 21.60 8.20
C LEU A 108 -10.77 20.19 8.80
N LEU A 109 -12.01 19.84 9.19
CA LEU A 109 -12.35 18.53 9.74
C LEU A 109 -12.10 17.40 8.72
N GLU A 110 -12.53 17.56 7.47
CA GLU A 110 -12.33 16.56 6.42
C GLU A 110 -10.84 16.37 6.10
N ARG A 111 -10.08 17.46 6.08
CA ARG A 111 -8.62 17.44 5.89
C ARG A 111 -7.90 16.71 7.03
N ILE A 112 -8.29 16.94 8.28
CA ILE A 112 -7.71 16.27 9.45
C ILE A 112 -8.01 14.77 9.39
N LEU A 113 -9.27 14.40 9.12
CA LEU A 113 -9.70 13.00 9.05
C LEU A 113 -8.89 12.22 8.00
N ILE A 114 -8.75 12.74 6.78
CA ILE A 114 -7.98 12.09 5.71
C ILE A 114 -6.51 11.94 6.09
N THR A 115 -5.93 12.97 6.71
CA THR A 115 -4.52 12.95 7.12
C THR A 115 -4.27 11.89 8.21
N VAL A 116 -5.17 11.80 9.19
CA VAL A 116 -5.08 10.82 10.28
C VAL A 116 -5.27 9.40 9.77
N LEU A 117 -6.23 9.16 8.86
CA LEU A 117 -6.45 7.85 8.25
C LEU A 117 -5.22 7.36 7.48
N MET A 118 -4.59 8.23 6.68
CA MET A 118 -3.38 7.90 5.93
C MET A 118 -2.19 7.61 6.85
N ALA A 119 -2.01 8.40 7.91
CA ALA A 119 -0.93 8.21 8.87
C ALA A 119 -1.10 6.91 9.68
N LEU A 120 -2.32 6.59 10.12
CA LEU A 120 -2.62 5.35 10.82
C LEU A 120 -2.35 4.11 9.94
N GLY A 121 -2.74 4.17 8.66
CA GLY A 121 -2.49 3.08 7.72
C GLY A 121 -1.00 2.80 7.51
N LEU A 122 -0.20 3.84 7.27
CA LEU A 122 1.26 3.73 7.13
C LEU A 122 1.95 3.21 8.40
N PHE A 123 1.47 3.64 9.57
CA PHE A 123 2.06 3.19 10.84
C PHE A 123 1.74 1.71 11.13
N ALA A 124 0.51 1.28 10.87
CA ALA A 124 0.09 -0.11 11.05
C ALA A 124 0.91 -1.06 10.16
N THR A 125 0.99 -0.77 8.86
CA THR A 125 1.73 -1.61 7.92
C THR A 125 3.24 -1.62 8.22
N GLY A 126 3.82 -0.47 8.56
CA GLY A 126 5.22 -0.38 8.98
C GLY A 126 5.53 -1.21 10.23
N ALA A 127 4.65 -1.16 11.24
CA ALA A 127 4.78 -1.97 12.46
C ALA A 127 4.68 -3.47 12.16
N ALA A 128 3.77 -3.88 11.28
CA ALA A 128 3.60 -5.27 10.86
C ALA A 128 4.85 -5.81 10.12
N VAL A 129 5.43 -5.02 9.20
CA VAL A 129 6.64 -5.38 8.46
C VAL A 129 7.85 -5.51 9.39
N LEU A 130 8.04 -4.55 10.30
CA LEU A 130 9.11 -4.63 11.30
C LEU A 130 8.96 -5.89 12.16
N LYS A 131 7.74 -6.16 12.66
CA LYS A 131 7.46 -7.35 13.44
C LYS A 131 7.83 -8.63 12.67
N LEU A 132 7.47 -8.72 11.39
CA LEU A 132 7.81 -9.87 10.55
C LEU A 132 9.32 -10.02 10.35
N TYR A 133 10.05 -8.92 10.14
CA TYR A 133 11.50 -8.93 9.95
C TYR A 133 12.22 -9.42 11.22
N TYR A 134 11.88 -8.85 12.37
CA TYR A 134 12.39 -9.30 13.66
C TYR A 134 12.06 -10.77 13.91
N LEU A 135 10.83 -11.19 13.63
CA LEU A 135 10.44 -12.57 13.83
C LEU A 135 11.25 -13.54 12.96
N ARG A 136 11.55 -13.17 11.72
CA ARG A 136 12.33 -13.99 10.79
C ARG A 136 13.82 -14.01 11.14
N ALA A 137 14.37 -12.90 11.64
CA ALA A 137 15.77 -12.81 12.07
C ALA A 137 16.03 -13.64 13.34
N TYR A 138 15.07 -13.68 14.28
CA TYR A 138 15.21 -14.40 15.55
C TYR A 138 14.78 -15.89 15.47
N ASN A 139 13.89 -16.30 14.56
CA ASN A 139 13.40 -17.69 14.45
C ASN A 139 14.27 -18.65 13.63
N LEU A 140 15.46 -18.26 13.18
CA LEU A 140 16.40 -19.23 12.59
C LEU A 140 16.98 -20.23 13.63
N THR A 141 16.68 -20.03 14.92
CA THR A 141 17.33 -20.77 16.02
C THR A 141 16.42 -21.80 16.72
N ILE A 142 15.10 -21.79 16.53
CA ILE A 142 14.17 -22.65 17.30
C ILE A 142 13.12 -23.29 16.38
N ASN A 143 12.93 -24.60 16.55
CA ASN A 143 12.16 -25.55 15.73
C ASN A 143 10.63 -25.29 15.60
N ASP A 144 10.13 -24.12 16.01
CA ASP A 144 8.70 -23.74 16.10
C ASP A 144 8.32 -22.58 15.14
N SER A 145 9.11 -22.34 14.09
CA SER A 145 8.92 -21.23 13.14
C SER A 145 7.52 -21.20 12.48
N LEU A 146 6.90 -22.37 12.27
CA LEU A 146 5.58 -22.48 11.64
C LEU A 146 4.43 -21.92 12.49
N ARG A 147 4.40 -22.18 13.81
CA ARG A 147 3.31 -21.68 14.68
C ARG A 147 3.29 -20.16 14.73
N ILE A 148 4.47 -19.55 14.81
CA ILE A 148 4.58 -18.10 14.94
C ILE A 148 4.31 -17.42 13.59
N MET A 149 4.74 -18.00 12.47
CA MET A 149 4.37 -17.51 11.13
C MET A 149 2.86 -17.52 10.93
N VAL A 150 2.15 -18.59 11.28
CA VAL A 150 0.69 -18.69 11.10
C VAL A 150 -0.05 -17.59 11.87
N VAL A 151 0.34 -17.34 13.12
CA VAL A 151 -0.26 -16.27 13.93
C VAL A 151 -0.01 -14.89 13.31
N LEU A 152 1.19 -14.63 12.78
CA LEU A 152 1.49 -13.38 12.09
C LEU A 152 0.68 -13.22 10.80
N PHE A 153 0.54 -14.28 10.01
CA PHE A 153 -0.25 -14.25 8.80
C PHE A 153 -1.69 -13.88 9.11
N ILE A 154 -2.32 -14.52 10.11
CA ILE A 154 -3.68 -14.19 10.53
C ILE A 154 -3.80 -12.72 10.93
N TRP A 155 -2.85 -12.19 11.71
CA TRP A 155 -2.85 -10.79 12.10
C TRP A 155 -2.77 -9.83 10.91
N CYS A 156 -1.91 -10.14 9.93
CA CYS A 156 -1.77 -9.36 8.70
C CYS A 156 -3.08 -9.36 7.89
N ARG A 157 -3.75 -10.53 7.77
CA ARG A 157 -5.05 -10.60 7.07
C ARG A 157 -6.10 -9.73 7.76
N ILE A 158 -6.17 -9.75 9.09
CA ILE A 158 -7.11 -8.91 9.87
C ILE A 158 -6.82 -7.43 9.62
N GLU A 159 -5.55 -7.03 9.64
CA GLU A 159 -5.14 -5.65 9.35
C GLU A 159 -5.57 -5.22 7.94
N GLU A 160 -5.37 -6.07 6.93
CA GLU A 160 -5.83 -5.81 5.56
C GLU A 160 -7.36 -5.58 5.51
N PHE A 161 -8.16 -6.40 6.21
CA PHE A 161 -9.62 -6.21 6.25
C PHE A 161 -10.02 -4.89 6.93
N VAL A 162 -9.34 -4.51 8.01
CA VAL A 162 -9.59 -3.23 8.70
C VAL A 162 -9.24 -2.04 7.80
N LEU A 163 -8.14 -2.13 7.05
CA LEU A 163 -7.74 -1.10 6.07
C LEU A 163 -8.79 -0.94 4.98
N ILE A 164 -9.31 -2.04 4.42
CA ILE A 164 -10.38 -2.01 3.43
C ILE A 164 -11.64 -1.36 4.01
N ALA A 165 -12.03 -1.74 5.24
CA ALA A 165 -13.18 -1.14 5.92
C ALA A 165 -12.99 0.37 6.14
N SER A 166 -11.78 0.80 6.50
CA SER A 166 -11.44 2.22 6.67
C SER A 166 -11.49 3.00 5.35
N ALA A 167 -11.13 2.37 4.23
CA ALA A 167 -11.20 2.97 2.89
C ALA A 167 -12.64 3.17 2.40
N CYS A 168 -13.59 2.36 2.89
CA CYS A 168 -15.01 2.50 2.61
C CYS A 168 -15.72 3.54 3.52
N ALA A 169 -15.13 3.88 4.67
CA ALA A 169 -15.69 4.86 5.61
C ALA A 169 -16.07 6.22 5.00
N PRO A 170 -15.30 6.84 4.07
CA PRO A 170 -15.71 8.10 3.44
C PRO A 170 -16.95 7.98 2.54
N PHE A 171 -17.25 6.81 1.97
CA PHE A 171 -18.45 6.62 1.12
C PHE A 171 -19.75 6.58 1.94
N LEU A 172 -19.70 6.11 3.19
CA LEU A 172 -20.86 6.07 4.08
C LEU A 172 -21.32 7.45 4.57
N LYS A 173 -20.48 8.49 4.49
CA LYS A 173 -20.87 9.86 4.88
C LYS A 173 -21.78 10.58 3.86
N SER A 174 -22.12 9.93 2.74
CA SER A 174 -22.79 10.56 1.61
C SER A 174 -24.34 10.53 1.57
N PRO A 175 -25.08 10.12 2.64
CA PRO A 175 -26.52 10.42 2.70
C PRO A 175 -27.02 10.95 4.06
N VAL A 176 -26.20 11.68 4.83
CA VAL A 176 -26.69 12.45 6.01
C VAL A 176 -26.59 13.94 5.70
N GLU A 177 -27.36 14.37 4.70
CA GLU A 177 -27.91 15.71 4.59
C GLU A 177 -29.34 15.61 4.05
#